data_AF-A0AAU3SF51-F1
#
_entry.id   AF-A0AAU3SF51-F1
#
_cell.length_a   1.000
_cell.length_b   1.000
_cell.length_c   1.000
_cell.angle_alpha   90.00
_cell.angle_beta   90.00
_cell.angle_gamma   90.00
#
_symmetry.space_group_name_H-M   'P 1'
#
loop_
_entity.id
_entity.type
_entity.pdbx_description
1 polymer ?
#
loop_
_entity_poly.entity_id
_entity_poly.type
_entity_poly.pdbx_seq_one_letter_code
_entity_poly.pdbx_strand_id
1 'polypeptide(L)'
;MTLLYEDFGPGRHRESTLVRHALGSTHDEALVAGLAGGVGFMYFVFAYAGRPPLLTIVAQAHPDPWVESALDRLRVPYEVFRSAKPRWDRVYAALDAGRPVFCTVDRSGLPWHAATGDAGEMAGADPYTVVLAGYGDGTLHVDDGAGSPHAIEEAEFGAAWSGHRKGRHRMIVPTGPAAGAPDVDGAVAATAARLTGPVLGNAFDVNFGFSGMEKLAAQMRDTRTKAGWERRFGTPEAFLAGTRRLYACLEEEWTAPGATRPLYADFLDLAGRPEAAALFRDSGGHWSRLAGLAHAAGPEADAAGRRALFDECAALVDRSLSLERQAVTLL
;
A
#
# COMPACT_ATOMS: atom_id res chain seq x y z
N MET A 1 -28.57 5.97 14.44
CA MET A 1 -27.52 5.37 13.57
C MET A 1 -27.84 5.54 12.08
N THR A 2 -26.99 6.27 11.34
CA THR A 2 -27.12 6.43 9.87
C THR A 2 -25.81 6.03 9.20
N LEU A 3 -25.80 4.89 8.50
CA LEU A 3 -24.70 4.48 7.61
C LEU A 3 -25.02 4.95 6.18
N LEU A 4 -23.99 5.36 5.44
CA LEU A 4 -24.12 5.87 4.08
C LEU A 4 -24.13 4.77 3.02
N TYR A 5 -23.60 3.60 3.35
CA TYR A 5 -23.57 2.42 2.50
C TYR A 5 -23.58 1.14 3.37
N GLU A 6 -23.94 0.01 2.75
CA GLU A 6 -24.08 -1.28 3.43
C GLU A 6 -22.99 -2.30 3.08
N ASP A 7 -22.24 -2.05 1.98
CA ASP A 7 -21.16 -2.94 1.57
C ASP A 7 -19.90 -2.67 2.39
N PHE A 8 -19.47 -3.69 3.13
CA PHE A 8 -18.28 -3.68 3.97
C PHE A 8 -17.57 -5.03 3.81
N GLY A 9 -16.30 -5.06 4.20
CA GLY A 9 -15.53 -6.29 4.23
C GLY A 9 -14.13 -6.14 3.67
N PRO A 10 -13.31 -7.18 3.87
CA PRO A 10 -11.97 -7.19 3.33
C PRO A 10 -12.03 -7.43 1.82
N GLY A 11 -11.25 -6.65 1.07
CA GLY A 11 -10.80 -7.03 -0.27
C GLY A 11 -9.35 -7.49 -0.25
N ARG A 12 -8.78 -7.68 -1.44
CA ARG A 12 -7.36 -8.04 -1.59
C ARG A 12 -6.43 -6.87 -1.29
N HIS A 13 -6.89 -5.66 -1.57
CA HIS A 13 -6.18 -4.41 -1.37
C HIS A 13 -7.10 -3.41 -0.65
N ARG A 14 -6.65 -2.97 0.52
CA ARG A 14 -7.49 -2.22 1.45
C ARG A 14 -7.96 -0.88 0.87
N GLU A 15 -7.06 -0.05 0.34
CA GLU A 15 -7.44 1.30 -0.11
C GLU A 15 -8.38 1.27 -1.32
N SER A 16 -8.23 0.29 -2.23
CA SER A 16 -9.18 0.12 -3.35
C SER A 16 -10.55 -0.32 -2.88
N THR A 17 -10.59 -1.17 -1.86
CA THR A 17 -11.85 -1.62 -1.25
C THR A 17 -12.56 -0.46 -0.56
N LEU A 18 -11.83 0.38 0.20
CA LEU A 18 -12.40 1.58 0.81
C LEU A 18 -12.97 2.55 -0.24
N VAL A 19 -12.24 2.79 -1.34
CA VAL A 19 -12.76 3.63 -2.43
C VAL A 19 -13.97 3.00 -3.09
N ARG A 20 -13.97 1.68 -3.31
CA ARG A 20 -15.11 0.96 -3.88
C ARG A 20 -16.37 1.13 -3.01
N HIS A 21 -16.28 0.85 -1.71
CA HIS A 21 -17.43 0.97 -0.80
C HIS A 21 -17.96 2.40 -0.73
N ALA A 22 -17.07 3.38 -0.59
CA ALA A 22 -17.42 4.80 -0.52
C ALA A 22 -18.10 5.33 -1.82
N LEU A 23 -17.92 4.63 -2.94
CA LEU A 23 -18.57 4.93 -4.23
C LEU A 23 -19.75 3.99 -4.53
N GLY A 24 -20.25 3.27 -3.53
CA GLY A 24 -21.41 2.39 -3.64
C GLY A 24 -21.15 1.07 -4.36
N SER A 25 -19.89 0.62 -4.39
CA SER A 25 -19.46 -0.67 -4.95
C SER A 25 -19.86 -0.95 -6.39
N THR A 26 -19.91 0.12 -7.18
CA THR A 26 -20.24 0.08 -8.61
C THR A 26 -19.09 -0.37 -9.52
N HIS A 27 -17.89 -0.54 -8.96
CA HIS A 27 -16.66 -0.87 -9.69
C HIS A 27 -15.96 -2.09 -9.09
N ASP A 28 -15.36 -2.93 -9.94
CA ASP A 28 -14.49 -4.02 -9.50
C ASP A 28 -13.28 -3.49 -8.69
N GLU A 29 -12.85 -4.26 -7.68
CA GLU A 29 -11.67 -3.91 -6.89
C GLU A 29 -10.43 -3.70 -7.76
N ALA A 30 -10.22 -4.62 -8.71
CA ALA A 30 -9.10 -4.58 -9.62
C ALA A 30 -9.11 -3.30 -10.47
N LEU A 31 -10.28 -2.87 -10.96
CA LEU A 31 -10.42 -1.63 -11.70
C LEU A 31 -9.97 -0.43 -10.87
N VAL A 32 -10.48 -0.29 -9.65
CA VAL A 32 -10.11 0.82 -8.76
C VAL A 32 -8.62 0.80 -8.44
N ALA A 33 -8.05 -0.38 -8.13
CA ALA A 33 -6.63 -0.52 -7.81
C ALA A 33 -5.71 -0.20 -9.00
N GLY A 34 -6.06 -0.65 -10.20
CA GLY A 34 -5.35 -0.33 -11.42
C GLY A 34 -5.38 1.17 -11.74
N LEU A 35 -6.56 1.79 -11.65
CA LEU A 35 -6.73 3.22 -11.87
C LEU A 35 -5.97 4.07 -10.85
N ALA A 36 -5.86 3.66 -9.58
CA ALA A 36 -5.06 4.40 -8.60
C ALA A 36 -3.54 4.42 -8.89
N GLY A 37 -3.09 3.68 -9.92
CA GLY A 37 -1.71 3.65 -10.41
C GLY A 37 -1.08 2.27 -10.42
N GLY A 38 -1.83 1.23 -10.04
CA GLY A 38 -1.43 -0.17 -10.16
C GLY A 38 -0.18 -0.52 -9.36
N VAL A 39 0.66 -1.38 -9.94
CA VAL A 39 1.91 -1.83 -9.33
C VAL A 39 2.98 -0.75 -9.36
N GLY A 40 3.86 -0.81 -8.37
CA GLY A 40 5.08 -0.04 -8.30
C GLY A 40 6.16 -0.84 -7.59
N PHE A 41 7.31 -0.19 -7.38
CA PHE A 41 8.34 -0.74 -6.52
C PHE A 41 9.13 0.41 -5.92
N MET A 42 9.31 0.39 -4.62
CA MET A 42 10.23 1.27 -3.89
C MET A 42 10.96 0.40 -2.88
N TYR A 43 12.29 0.49 -2.80
CA TYR A 43 13.10 -0.30 -1.87
C TYR A 43 14.08 0.55 -1.08
N PHE A 44 13.95 0.51 0.25
CA PHE A 44 14.88 1.17 1.17
C PHE A 44 15.26 0.25 2.34
N VAL A 45 16.47 0.45 2.86
CA VAL A 45 16.89 -0.08 4.16
C VAL A 45 17.55 1.04 4.94
N PHE A 46 16.96 1.38 6.08
CA PHE A 46 17.46 2.41 6.98
C PHE A 46 18.11 1.76 8.21
N ALA A 47 19.24 2.30 8.66
CA ALA A 47 19.93 1.83 9.86
C ALA A 47 20.00 2.97 10.88
N TYR A 48 19.47 2.70 12.07
CA TYR A 48 19.48 3.64 13.20
C TYR A 48 20.23 3.01 14.37
N ALA A 49 20.96 3.83 15.12
CA ALA A 49 21.70 3.34 16.29
C ALA A 49 20.73 2.72 17.30
N GLY A 50 21.06 1.52 17.80
CA GLY A 50 20.25 0.82 18.80
C GLY A 50 18.96 0.17 18.27
N ARG A 51 18.75 0.10 16.96
CA ARG A 51 17.60 -0.58 16.35
C ARG A 51 18.04 -1.52 15.22
N PRO A 52 17.35 -2.66 15.02
CA PRO A 52 17.52 -3.46 13.81
C PRO A 52 17.31 -2.62 12.53
N PRO A 53 18.00 -2.93 11.41
CA PRO A 53 17.76 -2.20 10.17
C PRO A 53 16.30 -2.31 9.71
N LEU A 54 15.72 -1.17 9.33
CA LEU A 54 14.34 -1.05 8.90
C LEU A 54 14.26 -1.19 7.39
N LEU A 55 13.75 -2.33 6.94
CA LEU A 55 13.42 -2.60 5.55
C LEU A 55 12.08 -1.95 5.19
N THR A 56 11.99 -1.32 4.03
CA THR A 56 10.71 -0.89 3.47
C THR A 56 10.68 -1.23 2.00
N ILE A 57 9.64 -1.98 1.61
CA ILE A 57 9.22 -2.12 0.23
C ILE A 57 7.80 -1.56 0.11
N VAL A 58 7.55 -0.76 -0.92
CA VAL A 58 6.20 -0.37 -1.35
C VAL A 58 6.00 -0.92 -2.75
N ALA A 59 5.09 -1.88 -2.89
CA ALA A 59 4.88 -2.65 -4.11
C ALA A 59 3.73 -2.12 -4.99
N GLN A 60 3.19 -0.95 -4.63
CA GLN A 60 2.17 -0.23 -5.36
C GLN A 60 2.66 1.14 -5.83
N ALA A 61 1.81 1.85 -6.57
CA ALA A 61 1.96 3.27 -6.86
C ALA A 61 2.38 4.11 -5.64
N HIS A 62 3.53 4.78 -5.73
CA HIS A 62 4.07 5.69 -4.71
C HIS A 62 4.98 6.72 -5.40
N PRO A 63 5.06 7.98 -4.95
CA PRO A 63 4.46 8.59 -3.76
C PRO A 63 3.11 9.29 -3.97
N ASP A 64 2.52 9.18 -5.16
CA ASP A 64 1.30 9.90 -5.50
C ASP A 64 0.13 9.55 -4.55
N PRO A 65 -0.73 10.53 -4.22
CA PRO A 65 -1.83 10.30 -3.28
C PRO A 65 -2.85 9.33 -3.88
N TRP A 66 -3.00 8.18 -3.22
CA TRP A 66 -3.69 7.02 -3.78
C TRP A 66 -5.18 7.28 -4.07
N VAL A 67 -5.90 7.86 -3.10
CA VAL A 67 -7.35 8.13 -3.24
C VAL A 67 -7.63 9.15 -4.33
N GLU A 68 -6.92 10.29 -4.37
CA GLU A 68 -7.08 11.25 -5.48
C GLU A 68 -6.77 10.62 -6.83
N SER A 69 -5.69 9.83 -6.93
CA SER A 69 -5.32 9.16 -8.18
C SER A 69 -6.43 8.25 -8.68
N ALA A 70 -7.10 7.53 -7.77
CA ALA A 70 -8.27 6.72 -8.09
C ALA A 70 -9.44 7.57 -8.55
N LEU A 71 -9.82 8.62 -7.78
CA LEU A 71 -10.97 9.48 -8.07
C LEU A 71 -10.81 10.28 -9.37
N ASP A 72 -9.61 10.84 -9.62
CA ASP A 72 -9.28 11.58 -10.84
C ASP A 72 -9.47 10.71 -12.09
N ARG A 73 -8.99 9.46 -12.04
CA ARG A 73 -9.07 8.52 -13.16
C ARG A 73 -10.42 7.85 -13.29
N LEU A 74 -11.17 7.69 -12.19
CA LEU A 74 -12.58 7.32 -12.21
C LEU A 74 -13.49 8.48 -12.68
N ARG A 75 -12.94 9.69 -12.83
CA ARG A 75 -13.69 10.91 -13.18
C ARG A 75 -14.75 11.28 -12.11
N VAL A 76 -14.51 10.91 -10.85
CA VAL A 76 -15.38 11.25 -9.73
C VAL A 76 -14.95 12.62 -9.17
N PRO A 77 -15.82 13.63 -9.14
CA PRO A 77 -15.47 14.93 -8.57
C PRO A 77 -15.33 14.83 -7.05
N TYR A 78 -14.32 15.47 -6.48
CA TYR A 78 -14.08 15.49 -5.04
C TYR A 78 -13.56 16.83 -4.54
N GLU A 79 -13.73 17.07 -3.25
CA GLU A 79 -13.13 18.18 -2.54
C GLU A 79 -12.04 17.67 -1.59
N VAL A 80 -10.94 18.42 -1.48
CA VAL A 80 -9.86 18.15 -0.52
C VAL A 80 -9.78 19.30 0.47
N PHE A 81 -9.84 18.97 1.76
CA PHE A 81 -9.68 19.94 2.84
C PHE A 81 -8.47 19.59 3.70
N ARG A 82 -7.81 20.63 4.21
CA ARG A 82 -6.74 20.53 5.21
C ARG A 82 -6.94 21.62 6.26
N SER A 83 -6.66 21.31 7.51
CA SER A 83 -6.82 22.23 8.64
C SER A 83 -5.83 21.95 9.78
N ALA A 84 -5.53 22.98 10.57
CA ALA A 84 -4.66 22.83 11.73
C ALA A 84 -5.29 22.02 12.88
N LYS A 85 -6.62 21.89 12.89
CA LYS A 85 -7.42 21.15 13.89
C LYS A 85 -8.52 20.36 13.18
N PRO A 86 -9.10 19.31 13.80
CA PRO A 86 -10.27 18.62 13.25
C PRO A 86 -11.41 19.61 12.96
N ARG A 87 -12.07 19.45 11.82
CA ARG A 87 -13.20 20.31 11.39
C ARG A 87 -14.48 19.49 11.33
N TRP A 88 -14.99 19.14 12.51
CA TRP A 88 -16.19 18.33 12.67
C TRP A 88 -17.42 18.92 12.01
N ASP A 89 -17.54 20.26 11.98
CA ASP A 89 -18.57 20.97 11.24
C ASP A 89 -18.63 20.56 9.76
N ARG A 90 -17.46 20.33 9.13
CA ARG A 90 -17.36 19.90 7.74
C ARG A 90 -17.58 18.41 7.56
N VAL A 91 -17.12 17.60 8.53
CA VAL A 91 -17.36 16.15 8.53
C VAL A 91 -18.85 15.89 8.58
N TYR A 92 -19.56 16.47 9.56
CA TYR A 92 -21.00 16.31 9.69
C TYR A 92 -21.75 16.85 8.48
N ALA A 93 -21.40 18.04 7.96
CA ALA A 93 -22.02 18.56 6.74
C ALA A 93 -21.81 17.66 5.50
N ALA A 94 -20.69 16.93 5.40
CA ALA A 94 -20.48 15.95 4.33
C ALA A 94 -21.35 14.70 4.54
N LEU A 95 -21.33 14.14 5.75
CA LEU A 95 -22.11 12.95 6.10
C LEU A 95 -23.62 13.20 5.99
N ASP A 96 -24.12 14.34 6.45
CA ASP A 96 -25.52 14.78 6.32
C ASP A 96 -25.95 14.92 4.85
N ALA A 97 -25.02 15.28 3.98
CA ALA A 97 -25.24 15.34 2.53
C ALA A 97 -25.13 13.97 1.85
N GLY A 98 -25.01 12.88 2.62
CA GLY A 98 -24.88 11.52 2.10
C GLY A 98 -23.50 11.20 1.53
N ARG A 99 -22.46 11.96 1.89
CA ARG A 99 -21.12 11.84 1.30
C ARG A 99 -20.12 11.26 2.31
N PRO A 100 -19.53 10.09 2.05
CA PRO A 100 -18.51 9.52 2.93
C PRO A 100 -17.24 10.38 2.92
N VAL A 101 -16.49 10.32 4.02
CA VAL A 101 -15.31 11.17 4.23
C VAL A 101 -14.06 10.32 4.40
N PHE A 102 -13.12 10.41 3.46
CA PHE A 102 -11.80 9.81 3.64
C PHE A 102 -10.96 10.68 4.56
N CYS A 103 -10.34 10.09 5.57
CA CYS A 103 -9.46 10.77 6.51
C CYS A 103 -8.10 10.07 6.55
N THR A 104 -7.02 10.84 6.58
CA THR A 104 -5.68 10.29 6.85
C THR A 104 -5.35 10.45 8.33
N VAL A 105 -5.21 9.34 9.04
CA VAL A 105 -5.02 9.27 10.50
C VAL A 105 -3.68 8.61 10.86
N ASP A 106 -3.32 8.68 12.13
CA ASP A 106 -2.31 7.82 12.74
C ASP A 106 -2.95 6.46 13.04
N ARG A 107 -2.45 5.40 12.38
CA ARG A 107 -2.96 4.03 12.56
C ARG A 107 -2.87 3.56 14.01
N SER A 108 -1.82 3.92 14.73
CA SER A 108 -1.60 3.50 16.12
C SER A 108 -2.58 4.15 17.10
N GLY A 109 -3.22 5.26 16.69
CA GLY A 109 -4.28 5.90 17.45
C GLY A 109 -5.64 5.22 17.32
N LEU A 110 -5.80 4.22 16.44
CA LEU A 110 -7.06 3.50 16.26
C LEU A 110 -7.16 2.30 17.21
N PRO A 111 -8.25 2.14 17.98
CA PRO A 111 -8.34 1.15 19.06
C PRO A 111 -8.19 -0.32 18.62
N TRP A 112 -8.57 -0.63 17.38
CA TRP A 112 -8.50 -1.98 16.82
C TRP A 112 -7.15 -2.32 16.19
N HIS A 113 -6.22 -1.37 16.06
CA HIS A 113 -4.86 -1.59 15.54
C HIS A 113 -3.82 -1.69 16.67
N ALA A 114 -4.21 -2.19 17.85
CA ALA A 114 -3.43 -2.28 19.08
C ALA A 114 -1.90 -2.26 18.86
N ALA A 115 -1.22 -1.30 19.47
CA ALA A 115 0.23 -1.14 19.36
C ALA A 115 0.96 -2.36 19.95
N THR A 116 1.26 -3.36 19.13
CA THR A 116 2.10 -4.49 19.56
C THR A 116 3.58 -4.14 19.35
N GLY A 117 4.27 -3.81 20.45
CA GLY A 117 5.73 -3.65 20.51
C GLY A 117 6.31 -2.38 19.85
N ASP A 118 7.62 -2.35 19.64
CA ASP A 118 8.38 -1.23 19.06
C ASP A 118 7.92 -0.83 17.65
N ALA A 119 7.14 -1.68 16.96
CA ALA A 119 6.49 -1.37 15.70
C ALA A 119 5.43 -0.25 15.83
N GLY A 120 4.82 -0.09 17.02
CA GLY A 120 3.82 0.94 17.29
C GLY A 120 4.36 2.37 17.26
N GLU A 121 5.62 2.60 17.66
CA GLU A 121 6.23 3.95 17.66
C GLU A 121 6.50 4.48 16.24
N MET A 122 6.80 3.60 15.29
CA MET A 122 7.05 3.97 13.88
C MET A 122 5.76 4.03 13.07
N ALA A 123 4.72 3.27 13.45
CA ALA A 123 3.43 3.25 12.77
C ALA A 123 2.71 4.62 12.79
N GLY A 124 2.97 5.46 13.80
CA GLY A 124 2.35 6.79 13.91
C GLY A 124 2.90 7.88 12.99
N ALA A 125 3.94 7.59 12.22
CA ALA A 125 4.49 8.52 11.23
C ALA A 125 3.85 8.38 9.84
N ASP A 126 3.27 7.22 9.55
CA ASP A 126 2.83 6.83 8.21
C ASP A 126 1.36 7.21 7.96
N PRO A 127 1.02 7.74 6.77
CA PRO A 127 -0.34 8.22 6.48
C PRO A 127 -1.32 7.04 6.35
N TYR A 128 -2.28 6.88 7.27
CA TYR A 128 -3.24 5.78 7.19
C TYR A 128 -4.64 6.26 6.78
N THR A 129 -5.10 5.88 5.59
CA THR A 129 -6.41 6.32 5.06
C THR A 129 -7.55 5.46 5.60
N VAL A 130 -8.56 6.03 6.24
CA VAL A 130 -9.83 5.37 6.64
C VAL A 130 -11.02 6.15 6.08
N VAL A 131 -12.24 5.58 6.11
CA VAL A 131 -13.46 6.28 5.68
C VAL A 131 -14.44 6.42 6.83
N LEU A 132 -14.95 7.63 7.08
CA LEU A 132 -16.14 7.82 7.90
C LEU A 132 -17.36 7.47 7.03
N ALA A 133 -17.96 6.33 7.35
CA ALA A 133 -19.09 5.74 6.63
C ALA A 133 -20.45 6.17 7.19
N GLY A 134 -20.46 6.85 8.33
CA GLY A 134 -21.70 7.31 8.97
C GLY A 134 -21.48 7.74 10.41
N TYR A 135 -22.56 8.17 11.05
CA TYR A 135 -22.56 8.52 12.46
C TYR A 135 -23.97 8.39 13.07
N GLY A 136 -24.05 8.39 14.38
CA GLY A 136 -25.31 8.43 15.12
C GLY A 136 -25.10 8.24 16.61
N ASP A 137 -25.98 8.82 17.42
CA ASP A 137 -25.99 8.59 18.87
C ASP A 137 -24.63 8.91 19.55
N GLY A 138 -23.93 9.93 19.04
CA GLY A 138 -22.59 10.35 19.51
C GLY A 138 -21.41 9.53 18.97
N THR A 139 -21.68 8.47 18.21
CA THR A 139 -20.68 7.53 17.71
C THR A 139 -20.40 7.75 16.22
N LEU A 140 -19.13 7.65 15.82
CA LEU A 140 -18.70 7.58 14.43
C LEU A 140 -18.57 6.13 13.98
N HIS A 141 -18.88 5.88 12.70
CA HIS A 141 -18.69 4.57 12.07
C HIS A 141 -17.59 4.66 11.02
N VAL A 142 -16.49 3.94 11.26
CA VAL A 142 -15.28 3.95 10.44
C VAL A 142 -15.17 2.68 9.62
N ASP A 143 -15.14 2.80 8.31
CA ASP A 143 -14.72 1.72 7.42
C ASP A 143 -13.19 1.67 7.35
N ASP A 144 -12.67 0.51 7.76
CA ASP A 144 -11.26 0.15 7.77
C ASP A 144 -11.05 -1.25 7.13
N GLY A 145 -11.96 -1.66 6.24
CA GLY A 145 -11.89 -2.96 5.55
C GLY A 145 -12.28 -4.17 6.40
N ALA A 146 -12.92 -3.96 7.56
CA ALA A 146 -13.55 -5.02 8.34
C ALA A 146 -14.93 -5.38 7.77
N GLY A 147 -15.47 -6.55 8.14
CA GLY A 147 -16.81 -7.01 7.72
C GLY A 147 -17.99 -6.13 8.19
N SER A 148 -17.72 -5.20 9.10
CA SER A 148 -18.64 -4.17 9.57
C SER A 148 -17.82 -2.94 9.98
N PRO A 149 -18.36 -1.72 9.88
CA PRO A 149 -17.61 -0.53 10.28
C PRO A 149 -17.34 -0.53 11.79
N HIS A 150 -16.17 -0.03 12.17
CA HIS A 150 -15.80 0.12 13.57
C HIS A 150 -16.53 1.33 14.19
N ALA A 151 -17.13 1.12 15.36
CA ALA A 151 -17.67 2.19 16.18
C ALA A 151 -16.54 2.87 16.97
N ILE A 152 -16.51 4.20 16.99
CA ILE A 152 -15.53 4.99 17.75
C ILE A 152 -16.13 6.33 18.18
N GLU A 153 -15.73 6.82 19.36
CA GLU A 153 -16.13 8.14 19.85
C GLU A 153 -15.43 9.26 19.06
N GLU A 154 -16.10 10.41 18.90
CA GLU A 154 -15.54 11.57 18.18
C GLU A 154 -14.17 11.99 18.74
N ALA A 155 -14.05 12.05 20.07
CA ALA A 155 -12.82 12.48 20.74
C ALA A 155 -11.65 11.53 20.46
N GLU A 156 -11.91 10.22 20.42
CA GLU A 156 -10.90 9.19 20.21
C GLU A 156 -10.43 9.17 18.74
N PHE A 157 -11.37 9.23 17.79
CA PHE A 157 -11.02 9.41 16.38
C PHE A 157 -10.26 10.71 16.13
N GLY A 158 -10.69 11.80 16.77
CA GLY A 158 -10.02 13.10 16.70
C GLY A 158 -8.57 13.04 17.17
N ALA A 159 -8.26 12.22 18.18
CA ALA A 159 -6.91 11.98 18.65
C ALA A 159 -6.07 11.23 17.60
N ALA A 160 -6.59 10.15 17.02
CA ALA A 160 -5.93 9.42 15.93
C ALA A 160 -5.68 10.32 14.70
N TRP A 161 -6.67 11.14 14.32
CA TRP A 161 -6.56 12.08 13.21
C TRP A 161 -5.51 13.17 13.49
N SER A 162 -5.43 13.64 14.73
CA SER A 162 -4.43 14.63 15.17
C SER A 162 -3.02 14.05 15.28
N GLY A 163 -2.90 12.74 15.53
CA GLY A 163 -1.62 12.02 15.60
C GLY A 163 -0.80 12.15 14.32
N HIS A 164 -1.47 12.08 13.16
CA HIS A 164 -0.83 12.26 11.86
C HIS A 164 -0.63 13.75 11.49
N ARG A 165 0.31 14.40 12.18
CA ARG A 165 0.57 15.86 12.08
C ARG A 165 0.85 16.36 10.66
N LYS A 166 1.57 15.57 9.84
CA LYS A 166 1.91 15.93 8.46
C LYS A 166 0.68 16.07 7.57
N GLY A 167 -0.35 15.26 7.82
CA GLY A 167 -1.59 15.29 7.05
C GLY A 167 -2.42 16.55 7.30
N ARG A 168 -2.27 17.24 8.44
CA ARG A 168 -3.03 18.46 8.76
C ARG A 168 -4.54 18.23 8.63
N HIS A 169 -5.03 17.21 9.33
CA HIS A 169 -6.44 16.79 9.33
C HIS A 169 -7.02 16.72 7.92
N ARG A 170 -6.28 16.09 7.01
CA ARG A 170 -6.68 15.99 5.62
C ARG A 170 -7.94 15.15 5.52
N MET A 171 -8.92 15.66 4.78
CA MET A 171 -10.11 14.92 4.38
C MET A 171 -10.36 15.06 2.88
N ILE A 172 -10.88 13.99 2.27
CA ILE A 172 -11.35 13.97 0.88
C ILE A 172 -12.82 13.59 0.89
N VAL A 173 -13.64 14.31 0.13
CA VAL A 173 -15.07 14.06 0.04
C VAL A 173 -15.46 13.93 -1.43
N PRO A 174 -15.83 12.73 -1.91
CA PRO A 174 -16.51 12.58 -3.20
C PRO A 174 -17.79 13.42 -3.20
N THR A 175 -18.00 14.20 -4.25
CA THR A 175 -19.07 15.22 -4.31
C THR A 175 -20.20 14.89 -5.27
N GLY A 176 -20.09 13.80 -6.02
CA GLY A 176 -21.10 13.39 -6.98
C GLY A 176 -20.69 12.12 -7.74
N PRO A 177 -21.52 11.67 -8.70
CA PRO A 177 -21.21 10.53 -9.54
C PRO A 177 -20.05 10.81 -10.50
N ALA A 178 -19.51 9.76 -11.11
CA ALA A 178 -18.52 9.88 -12.17
C ALA A 178 -19.03 10.73 -13.35
N ALA A 179 -18.20 11.66 -13.81
CA ALA A 179 -18.52 12.58 -14.92
C ALA A 179 -18.09 12.06 -16.30
N GLY A 180 -17.65 10.80 -16.39
CA GLY A 180 -17.19 10.20 -17.64
C GLY A 180 -16.68 8.77 -17.46
N ALA A 181 -16.16 8.20 -18.54
CA ALA A 181 -15.54 6.88 -18.51
C ALA A 181 -14.20 6.91 -17.75
N PRO A 182 -13.84 5.82 -17.05
CA PRO A 182 -12.54 5.70 -16.41
C PRO A 182 -11.36 5.79 -17.38
N ASP A 183 -10.27 6.41 -16.95
CA ASP A 183 -9.03 6.59 -17.73
C ASP A 183 -8.10 5.37 -17.61
N VAL A 184 -8.50 4.28 -18.25
CA VAL A 184 -7.78 3.00 -18.22
C VAL A 184 -6.41 3.10 -18.90
N ASP A 185 -6.35 3.66 -20.11
CA ASP A 185 -5.09 3.77 -20.85
C ASP A 185 -4.08 4.70 -20.16
N GLY A 186 -4.56 5.83 -19.60
CA GLY A 186 -3.71 6.72 -18.82
C GLY A 186 -3.20 6.09 -17.53
N ALA A 187 -3.95 5.16 -16.92
CA ALA A 187 -3.49 4.38 -15.77
C ALA A 187 -2.40 3.38 -16.16
N VAL A 188 -2.62 2.59 -17.23
CA VAL A 188 -1.65 1.62 -17.74
C VAL A 188 -0.33 2.32 -18.13
N ALA A 189 -0.41 3.41 -18.88
CA ALA A 189 0.76 4.18 -19.29
C ALA A 189 1.54 4.74 -18.09
N ALA A 190 0.84 5.22 -17.05
CA ALA A 190 1.47 5.73 -15.83
C ALA A 190 2.18 4.61 -15.04
N THR A 191 1.58 3.41 -14.94
CA THR A 191 2.24 2.26 -14.31
C THR A 191 3.52 1.87 -15.06
N ALA A 192 3.45 1.75 -16.39
CA ALA A 192 4.62 1.46 -17.21
C ALA A 192 5.74 2.50 -17.00
N ALA A 193 5.39 3.79 -17.07
CA ALA A 193 6.33 4.89 -16.87
C ALA A 193 7.02 4.84 -15.50
N ARG A 194 6.30 4.52 -14.42
CA ARG A 194 6.87 4.41 -13.06
C ARG A 194 7.77 3.20 -12.87
N LEU A 195 7.51 2.10 -13.59
CA LEU A 195 8.36 0.92 -13.52
C LEU A 195 9.68 1.12 -14.29
N THR A 196 9.64 1.84 -15.42
CA THR A 196 10.80 1.98 -16.33
C THR A 196 11.57 3.29 -16.19
N GLY A 197 10.91 4.35 -15.73
CA GLY A 197 11.42 5.71 -15.73
C GLY A 197 11.69 6.28 -14.32
N PRO A 198 12.17 7.53 -14.25
CA PRO A 198 12.30 8.24 -12.98
C PRO A 198 10.92 8.48 -12.35
N VAL A 199 10.82 8.34 -11.02
CA VAL A 199 9.60 8.57 -10.23
C VAL A 199 9.67 9.93 -9.54
N LEU A 200 10.81 10.26 -8.94
CA LEU A 200 11.04 11.51 -8.20
C LEU A 200 11.85 12.54 -8.99
N GLY A 201 12.52 12.12 -10.07
CA GLY A 201 13.35 12.99 -10.90
C GLY A 201 14.65 13.41 -10.21
N ASN A 202 15.21 12.55 -9.34
CA ASN A 202 16.41 12.85 -8.57
C ASN A 202 17.21 11.58 -8.22
N ALA A 203 18.31 11.73 -7.47
CA ALA A 203 19.22 10.63 -7.13
C ALA A 203 18.56 9.44 -6.39
N PHE A 204 17.36 9.60 -5.82
CA PHE A 204 16.63 8.52 -5.18
C PHE A 204 15.91 7.59 -6.15
N ASP A 205 15.82 7.91 -7.44
CA ASP A 205 15.16 7.07 -8.46
C ASP A 205 15.75 5.66 -8.57
N VAL A 206 17.02 5.48 -8.15
CA VAL A 206 17.66 4.14 -8.07
C VAL A 206 16.97 3.15 -7.13
N ASN A 207 16.04 3.64 -6.29
CA ASN A 207 15.26 2.83 -5.36
C ASN A 207 13.89 2.44 -5.92
N PHE A 208 13.51 2.95 -7.09
CA PHE A 208 12.17 2.81 -7.63
C PHE A 208 12.11 1.92 -8.87
N GLY A 209 10.92 1.38 -9.15
CA GLY A 209 10.63 0.55 -10.31
C GLY A 209 11.62 -0.60 -10.49
N PHE A 210 11.98 -0.87 -11.73
CA PHE A 210 12.95 -1.93 -12.08
C PHE A 210 14.33 -1.68 -11.48
N SER A 211 14.79 -0.43 -11.37
CA SER A 211 16.07 -0.11 -10.73
C SER A 211 16.06 -0.49 -9.24
N GLY A 212 14.95 -0.28 -8.55
CA GLY A 212 14.77 -0.68 -7.15
C GLY A 212 14.81 -2.21 -6.99
N MET A 213 14.19 -2.94 -7.91
CA MET A 213 14.20 -4.41 -7.93
C MET A 213 15.61 -4.96 -8.17
N GLU A 214 16.34 -4.40 -9.14
CA GLU A 214 17.75 -4.75 -9.40
C GLU A 214 18.62 -4.50 -8.17
N LYS A 215 18.41 -3.35 -7.52
CA LYS A 215 19.12 -2.99 -6.30
C LYS A 215 18.83 -3.96 -5.15
N LEU A 216 17.58 -4.38 -4.97
CA LEU A 216 17.20 -5.38 -3.97
C LEU A 216 17.96 -6.69 -4.21
N ALA A 217 17.87 -7.24 -5.43
CA ALA A 217 18.52 -8.49 -5.78
C ALA A 217 20.05 -8.42 -5.63
N ALA A 218 20.67 -7.31 -6.05
CA ALA A 218 22.09 -7.07 -5.89
C ALA A 218 22.52 -7.02 -4.41
N GLN A 219 21.74 -6.35 -3.55
CA GLN A 219 22.05 -6.27 -2.12
C GLN A 219 21.82 -7.59 -1.38
N MET A 220 20.88 -8.43 -1.83
CA MET A 220 20.74 -9.79 -1.31
C MET A 220 21.97 -10.65 -1.65
N ARG A 221 22.58 -10.48 -2.83
CA ARG A 221 23.79 -11.22 -3.27
C ARG A 221 25.11 -10.63 -2.77
N ASP A 222 25.12 -9.41 -2.28
CA ASP A 222 26.35 -8.74 -1.88
C ASP A 222 26.90 -9.31 -0.55
N THR A 223 28.03 -10.02 -0.64
CA THR A 223 28.78 -10.56 0.50
C THR A 223 29.96 -9.67 0.92
N ARG A 224 30.25 -8.63 0.14
CA ARG A 224 31.52 -7.88 0.20
C ARG A 224 31.38 -6.51 0.85
N THR A 225 30.23 -5.86 0.72
CA THR A 225 30.05 -4.49 1.22
C THR A 225 29.06 -4.43 2.39
N LYS A 226 29.03 -3.28 3.09
CA LYS A 226 28.06 -3.00 4.14
C LYS A 226 26.61 -2.90 3.65
N ALA A 227 26.39 -2.87 2.34
CA ALA A 227 25.05 -2.87 1.76
C ALA A 227 24.43 -4.27 1.70
N GLY A 228 25.27 -5.31 1.77
CA GLY A 228 24.87 -6.70 1.76
C GLY A 228 23.92 -7.10 2.88
N TRP A 229 22.92 -7.92 2.53
CA TRP A 229 21.94 -8.42 3.50
C TRP A 229 22.57 -9.28 4.59
N GLU A 230 23.61 -10.06 4.29
CA GLU A 230 24.35 -10.82 5.29
C GLU A 230 24.95 -9.95 6.40
N ARG A 231 25.37 -8.72 6.06
CA ARG A 231 25.94 -7.80 7.04
C ARG A 231 24.86 -7.02 7.78
N ARG A 232 23.83 -6.57 7.08
CA ARG A 232 22.73 -5.80 7.68
C ARG A 232 21.84 -6.66 8.58
N PHE A 233 21.56 -7.88 8.14
CA PHE A 233 20.65 -8.81 8.79
C PHE A 233 21.41 -10.06 9.29
N GLY A 234 22.66 -9.86 9.73
CA GLY A 234 23.57 -10.93 10.15
C GLY A 234 23.42 -11.39 11.60
N THR A 235 22.69 -10.66 12.44
CA THR A 235 22.33 -11.11 13.79
C THR A 235 20.95 -11.78 13.79
N PRO A 236 20.64 -12.71 14.72
CA PRO A 236 19.32 -13.34 14.79
C PRO A 236 18.16 -12.34 14.86
N GLU A 237 18.33 -11.29 15.67
CA GLU A 237 17.34 -10.21 15.83
C GLU A 237 17.13 -9.43 14.52
N ALA A 238 18.21 -8.99 13.86
CA ALA A 238 18.11 -8.25 12.61
C ALA A 238 17.56 -9.13 11.49
N PHE A 239 17.96 -10.39 11.44
CA PHE A 239 17.43 -11.37 10.49
C PHE A 239 15.91 -11.51 10.63
N LEU A 240 15.43 -11.75 11.85
CA LEU A 240 14.01 -11.86 12.14
C LEU A 240 13.24 -10.59 11.77
N ALA A 241 13.78 -9.42 12.11
CA ALA A 241 13.16 -8.14 11.75
C ALA A 241 13.08 -7.95 10.23
N GLY A 242 14.16 -8.25 9.51
CA GLY A 242 14.24 -8.13 8.05
C GLY A 242 13.29 -9.09 7.33
N THR A 243 13.24 -10.36 7.72
CA THR A 243 12.39 -11.36 7.06
C THR A 243 10.91 -11.15 7.33
N ARG A 244 10.52 -10.81 8.57
CA ARG A 244 9.14 -10.43 8.88
C ARG A 244 8.70 -9.21 8.09
N ARG A 245 9.59 -8.22 7.97
CA ARG A 245 9.26 -7.01 7.23
C ARG A 245 9.17 -7.24 5.73
N LEU A 246 9.97 -8.14 5.18
CA LEU A 246 9.89 -8.56 3.78
C LEU A 246 8.53 -9.19 3.48
N TYR A 247 8.02 -10.05 4.37
CA TYR A 247 6.67 -10.59 4.27
C TYR A 247 5.61 -9.50 4.35
N ALA A 248 5.62 -8.67 5.40
CA ALA A 248 4.64 -7.61 5.60
C ALA A 248 4.58 -6.66 4.40
N CYS A 249 5.72 -6.20 3.87
CA CYS A 249 5.74 -5.29 2.71
C CYS A 249 5.29 -5.90 1.37
N LEU A 250 5.30 -7.22 1.23
CA LEU A 250 4.94 -7.90 -0.02
C LEU A 250 3.55 -8.53 0.02
N GLU A 251 2.97 -8.72 1.21
CA GLU A 251 1.68 -9.39 1.39
C GLU A 251 0.62 -8.54 2.10
N GLU A 252 0.99 -7.57 2.95
CA GLU A 252 0.05 -6.96 3.90
C GLU A 252 0.04 -5.41 3.87
N GLU A 253 1.21 -4.79 3.91
CA GLU A 253 1.36 -3.35 4.07
C GLU A 253 1.74 -2.66 2.77
N TRP A 254 0.98 -1.64 2.38
CA TRP A 254 1.21 -0.85 1.15
C TRP A 254 1.22 -1.70 -0.12
N THR A 255 0.41 -2.76 -0.10
CA THR A 255 0.35 -3.78 -1.14
C THR A 255 -0.93 -4.60 -1.03
N ALA A 256 -1.19 -5.42 -2.05
CA ALA A 256 -2.01 -6.62 -1.98
C ALA A 256 -1.09 -7.87 -1.96
N PRO A 257 -1.61 -9.07 -1.61
CA PRO A 257 -0.87 -10.32 -1.73
C PRO A 257 -0.18 -10.50 -3.09
N GLY A 258 1.06 -11.00 -3.08
CA GLY A 258 1.89 -11.10 -4.27
C GLY A 258 2.38 -9.74 -4.80
N ALA A 259 2.69 -8.81 -3.89
CA ALA A 259 3.21 -7.49 -4.20
C ALA A 259 2.27 -6.67 -5.13
N THR A 260 0.94 -6.80 -4.98
CA THR A 260 -0.11 -6.19 -5.82
C THR A 260 -0.20 -6.73 -7.26
N ARG A 261 0.78 -7.52 -7.72
CA ARG A 261 0.86 -7.97 -9.12
C ARG A 261 -0.37 -8.78 -9.56
N PRO A 262 -0.90 -9.75 -8.80
CA PRO A 262 -2.03 -10.51 -9.28
C PRO A 262 -3.33 -9.66 -9.30
N LEU A 263 -3.46 -8.63 -8.45
CA LEU A 263 -4.62 -7.71 -8.53
C LEU A 263 -4.50 -6.80 -9.76
N TYR A 264 -3.29 -6.35 -10.08
CA TYR A 264 -3.02 -5.60 -11.31
C TYR A 264 -3.18 -6.45 -12.58
N ALA A 265 -2.86 -7.73 -12.53
CA ALA A 265 -3.15 -8.66 -13.62
C ALA A 265 -4.65 -8.72 -13.92
N ASP A 266 -5.50 -8.81 -12.89
CA ASP A 266 -6.95 -8.82 -13.07
C ASP A 266 -7.46 -7.48 -13.65
N PHE A 267 -6.84 -6.35 -13.29
CA PHE A 267 -7.09 -5.07 -13.96
C PHE A 267 -6.70 -5.07 -15.43
N LEU A 268 -5.54 -5.64 -15.78
CA LEU A 268 -5.10 -5.74 -17.16
C LEU A 268 -6.03 -6.65 -17.98
N ASP A 269 -6.57 -7.72 -17.40
CA ASP A 269 -7.60 -8.53 -18.05
C ASP A 269 -8.87 -7.71 -18.35
N LEU A 270 -9.35 -6.91 -17.37
CA LEU A 270 -10.46 -5.97 -17.59
C LEU A 270 -10.15 -4.92 -18.65
N ALA A 271 -8.88 -4.51 -18.77
CA ALA A 271 -8.39 -3.57 -19.77
C ALA A 271 -8.12 -4.21 -21.15
N GLY A 272 -8.38 -5.52 -21.33
CA GLY A 272 -8.16 -6.21 -22.59
C GLY A 272 -6.69 -6.50 -22.91
N ARG A 273 -5.84 -6.67 -21.89
CA ARG A 273 -4.38 -6.89 -22.00
C ARG A 273 -3.95 -8.24 -21.36
N PRO A 274 -4.53 -9.38 -21.77
CA PRO A 274 -4.37 -10.66 -21.07
C PRO A 274 -2.95 -11.23 -21.11
N GLU A 275 -2.17 -10.93 -22.16
CA GLU A 275 -0.78 -11.41 -22.26
C GLU A 275 0.12 -10.76 -21.20
N ALA A 276 0.00 -9.44 -21.03
CA ALA A 276 0.69 -8.73 -19.95
C ALA A 276 0.16 -9.16 -18.57
N ALA A 277 -1.15 -9.38 -18.44
CA ALA A 277 -1.77 -9.86 -17.21
C ALA A 277 -1.16 -11.20 -16.75
N ALA A 278 -1.01 -12.17 -17.65
CA ALA A 278 -0.42 -13.47 -17.34
C ALA A 278 1.00 -13.33 -16.77
N LEU A 279 1.84 -12.48 -17.37
CA LEU A 279 3.21 -12.25 -16.92
C LEU A 279 3.28 -11.59 -15.53
N PHE A 280 2.41 -10.60 -15.26
CA PHE A 280 2.31 -10.02 -13.92
C PHE A 280 1.80 -11.03 -12.90
N ARG A 281 0.82 -11.88 -13.26
CA ARG A 281 0.31 -12.93 -12.37
C ARG A 281 1.42 -13.92 -11.97
N ASP A 282 2.24 -14.35 -12.93
CA ASP A 282 3.39 -15.22 -12.67
C ASP A 282 4.45 -14.51 -11.80
N SER A 283 4.71 -13.22 -12.07
CA SER A 283 5.59 -12.41 -11.20
C SER A 283 5.07 -12.34 -9.76
N GLY A 284 3.75 -12.16 -9.59
CA GLY A 284 3.10 -12.18 -8.28
C GLY A 284 3.32 -13.48 -7.52
N GLY A 285 3.28 -14.63 -8.21
CA GLY A 285 3.59 -15.93 -7.63
C GLY A 285 5.03 -16.02 -7.10
N HIS A 286 6.00 -15.44 -7.81
CA HIS A 286 7.39 -15.36 -7.32
C HIS A 286 7.52 -14.45 -6.09
N TRP A 287 6.82 -13.31 -6.06
CA TRP A 287 6.81 -12.40 -4.92
C TRP A 287 6.22 -13.06 -3.67
N SER A 288 5.09 -13.77 -3.80
CA SER A 288 4.51 -14.51 -2.68
C SER A 288 5.35 -15.67 -2.21
N ARG A 289 6.02 -16.38 -3.13
CA ARG A 289 6.99 -17.42 -2.75
C ARG A 289 8.14 -16.82 -1.95
N LEU A 290 8.70 -15.69 -2.40
CA LEU A 290 9.78 -14.99 -1.70
C LEU A 290 9.34 -14.57 -0.30
N ALA A 291 8.15 -13.97 -0.17
CA ALA A 291 7.58 -13.57 1.11
C ALA A 291 7.37 -14.78 2.04
N GLY A 292 6.83 -15.89 1.52
CA GLY A 292 6.63 -17.13 2.27
C GLY A 292 7.93 -17.75 2.77
N LEU A 293 8.98 -17.78 1.94
CA LEU A 293 10.32 -18.25 2.35
C LEU A 293 10.89 -17.39 3.48
N ALA A 294 10.74 -16.07 3.38
CA ALA A 294 11.17 -15.15 4.43
C ALA A 294 10.39 -15.37 5.73
N HIS A 295 9.06 -15.51 5.66
CA HIS A 295 8.22 -15.74 6.83
C HIS A 295 8.51 -17.07 7.54
N ALA A 296 8.81 -18.11 6.77
CA ALA A 296 9.16 -19.43 7.30
C ALA A 296 10.59 -19.51 7.88
N ALA A 297 11.44 -18.51 7.62
CA ALA A 297 12.83 -18.52 8.07
C ALA A 297 12.93 -18.32 9.59
N GLY A 298 13.46 -19.33 10.29
CA GLY A 298 13.70 -19.25 11.72
C GLY A 298 14.84 -18.27 12.07
N PRO A 299 14.74 -17.53 13.20
CA PRO A 299 15.78 -16.59 13.62
C PRO A 299 17.16 -17.26 13.84
N GLU A 300 17.15 -18.53 14.22
CA GLU A 300 18.32 -19.35 14.50
C GLU A 300 18.98 -19.96 13.25
N ALA A 301 18.54 -19.59 12.04
CA ALA A 301 19.22 -20.02 10.82
C ALA A 301 20.70 -19.65 10.88
N ASP A 302 21.58 -20.60 10.59
CA ASP A 302 23.02 -20.36 10.55
C ASP A 302 23.42 -19.51 9.33
N ALA A 303 24.70 -19.15 9.23
CA ALA A 303 25.18 -18.32 8.13
C ALA A 303 24.92 -18.94 6.74
N ALA A 304 25.03 -20.27 6.62
CA ALA A 304 24.80 -20.98 5.36
C ALA A 304 23.31 -20.96 4.98
N GLY A 305 22.41 -21.21 5.94
CA GLY A 305 20.97 -21.16 5.74
C GLY A 305 20.48 -19.75 5.37
N ARG A 306 21.01 -18.71 6.01
CA ARG A 306 20.68 -17.31 5.66
C ARG A 306 21.16 -16.95 4.26
N ARG A 307 22.38 -17.33 3.88
CA ARG A 307 22.91 -17.14 2.52
C ARG A 307 22.03 -17.84 1.48
N ALA A 308 21.68 -19.11 1.71
CA ALA A 308 20.82 -19.86 0.80
C ALA A 308 19.45 -19.18 0.60
N LEU A 309 18.83 -18.70 1.68
CA LEU A 309 17.60 -17.92 1.61
C LEU A 309 17.78 -16.66 0.77
N PHE A 310 18.81 -15.86 1.03
CA PHE A 310 19.06 -14.62 0.29
C PHE A 310 19.33 -14.87 -1.20
N ASP A 311 20.00 -15.96 -1.55
CA ASP A 311 20.20 -16.36 -2.96
C ASP A 311 18.89 -16.76 -3.63
N GLU A 312 18.04 -17.55 -2.95
CA GLU A 312 16.75 -17.95 -3.49
C GLU A 312 15.81 -16.74 -3.67
N CYS A 313 15.76 -15.85 -2.68
CA CYS A 313 15.02 -14.59 -2.78
C CYS A 313 15.52 -13.73 -3.94
N ALA A 314 16.84 -13.55 -4.08
CA ALA A 314 17.40 -12.77 -5.19
C ALA A 314 17.09 -13.39 -6.56
N ALA A 315 17.06 -14.73 -6.66
CA ALA A 315 16.69 -15.41 -7.90
C ALA A 315 15.19 -15.23 -8.23
N LEU A 316 14.32 -15.19 -7.22
CA LEU A 316 12.90 -14.88 -7.41
C LEU A 316 12.71 -13.44 -7.88
N VAL A 317 13.43 -12.46 -7.31
CA VAL A 317 13.40 -11.07 -7.77
C VAL A 317 13.84 -10.96 -9.24
N ASP A 318 14.92 -11.63 -9.64
CA ASP A 318 15.38 -11.59 -11.04
C ASP A 318 14.32 -12.19 -12.01
N ARG A 319 13.67 -13.29 -11.61
CA ARG A 319 12.59 -13.89 -12.42
C ARG A 319 11.40 -12.95 -12.55
N SER A 320 10.94 -12.36 -11.44
CA SER A 320 9.91 -11.32 -11.45
C SER A 320 10.29 -10.14 -12.33
N LEU A 321 11.52 -9.64 -12.22
CA LEU A 321 12.02 -8.54 -13.03
C LEU A 321 12.00 -8.85 -14.54
N SER A 322 12.42 -10.07 -14.92
CA SER A 322 12.38 -10.50 -16.32
C SER A 322 10.95 -10.52 -16.87
N LEU A 323 10.01 -11.08 -16.11
CA LEU A 323 8.60 -11.14 -16.48
C LEU A 323 7.98 -9.74 -16.59
N GLU A 324 8.21 -8.87 -15.60
CA GLU A 324 7.64 -7.53 -15.57
C GLU A 324 8.21 -6.65 -16.69
N ARG A 325 9.50 -6.80 -17.03
CA ARG A 325 10.09 -6.13 -18.21
C ARG A 325 9.41 -6.55 -19.50
N GLN A 326 9.17 -7.85 -19.68
CA GLN A 326 8.44 -8.35 -20.84
C GLN A 326 7.00 -7.83 -20.85
N ALA A 327 6.31 -7.87 -19.71
CA ALA A 327 4.94 -7.38 -19.59
C ALA A 327 4.81 -5.92 -20.00
N VAL A 328 5.72 -5.05 -19.56
CA VAL A 328 5.70 -3.62 -19.91
C VAL A 328 5.91 -3.38 -21.41
N THR A 329 6.60 -4.25 -22.14
CA THR A 329 6.69 -4.11 -23.62
C THR A 329 5.37 -4.39 -24.35
N LEU A 330 4.39 -4.98 -23.65
CA LEU A 330 3.05 -5.29 -24.14
C LEU A 330 1.99 -4.26 -23.69
N LEU A 331 2.39 -3.24 -22.92
CA LEU A 331 1.52 -2.16 -22.42
C LEU A 331 1.61 -0.92 -23.31
#